data_AF-A0A852GYL2-F1
#
_entry.id   AF-A0A852GYL2-F1
#
_cell.length_a   1.000
_cell.length_b   1.000
_cell.length_c   1.000
_cell.angle_alpha   90.00
_cell.angle_beta   90.00
_cell.angle_gamma   90.00
#
_symmetry.space_group_name_H-M   'P 1'
#
loop_
_entity.id
_entity.type
_entity.pdbx_description
1 polymer ?
#
loop_
_entity_poly.entity_id
_entity_poly.type
_entity_poly.pdbx_seq_one_letter_code
_entity_poly.pdbx_strand_id
1 'polypeptide(L)'
;MNQSYISCREMYECSCPELDRLVDICLQFGAIGSRLTGAGWGGCTVSMVPTDKLNTFLKNVKKAYYQTDVQRLPLENNSLFATKPGRGALVFVEA
;
A
#
# COMPACT_ATOMS: atom_id res chain seq x y z
N MET A 1 4.96 -4.71 11.60
CA MET A 1 3.93 -4.50 10.55
C MET A 1 3.15 -5.77 10.30
N ASN A 2 3.78 -6.88 9.92
CA ASN A 2 3.10 -8.13 9.57
C ASN A 2 2.21 -8.68 10.71
N GLN A 3 2.70 -8.66 11.96
CA GLN A 3 1.88 -9.06 13.12
C GLN A 3 0.65 -8.18 13.32
N SER A 4 0.74 -6.88 13.03
CA SER A 4 -0.43 -6.00 13.07
C SER A 4 -1.40 -6.31 11.94
N TYR A 5 -0.91 -6.66 10.74
CA TYR A 5 -1.78 -7.11 9.65
C TYR A 5 -2.53 -8.40 10.04
N ILE A 6 -1.83 -9.41 10.56
CA ILE A 6 -2.44 -10.66 11.03
C ILE A 6 -3.51 -10.38 12.09
N SER A 7 -3.18 -9.56 13.10
CA SER A 7 -4.16 -9.16 14.12
C SER A 7 -5.36 -8.41 13.53
N CYS A 8 -5.16 -7.47 12.61
CA CYS A 8 -6.26 -6.74 11.97
C CYS A 8 -7.13 -7.66 11.09
N ARG A 9 -6.54 -8.66 10.45
CA ARG A 9 -7.23 -9.62 9.58
C ARG A 9 -8.01 -10.67 10.38
N GLU A 10 -7.38 -11.27 11.38
CA GLU A 10 -7.91 -12.45 12.07
C GLU A 10 -8.64 -12.11 13.37
N MET A 11 -8.16 -11.14 14.14
CA MET A 11 -8.73 -10.79 15.44
C MET A 11 -9.73 -9.65 15.36
N TYR A 12 -9.41 -8.63 14.56
CA TYR A 12 -10.26 -7.44 14.41
C TYR A 12 -11.16 -7.50 13.18
N GLU A 13 -10.92 -8.47 12.28
CA GLU A 13 -11.70 -8.71 11.06
C GLU A 13 -11.95 -7.45 10.21
N CYS A 14 -10.98 -6.53 10.21
CA CYS A 14 -11.06 -5.28 9.45
C CYS A 14 -10.29 -5.30 8.13
N SER A 15 -9.84 -6.47 7.67
CA SER A 15 -9.24 -6.60 6.33
C SER A 15 -10.30 -6.85 5.25
N CYS A 16 -9.86 -7.06 4.01
CA CYS A 16 -10.68 -7.58 2.91
C CYS A 16 -9.80 -8.35 1.91
N PRO A 17 -10.39 -9.18 1.02
CA PRO A 17 -9.62 -9.98 0.07
C PRO A 17 -8.65 -9.16 -0.81
N GLU A 18 -9.03 -7.94 -1.17
CA GLU A 18 -8.21 -7.03 -1.97
C GLU A 18 -6.98 -6.53 -1.20
N LEU A 19 -7.13 -6.22 0.09
CA LEU A 19 -6.03 -5.81 0.95
C LEU A 19 -5.10 -6.98 1.26
N ASP A 20 -5.66 -8.15 1.57
CA ASP A 20 -4.89 -9.36 1.86
C ASP A 20 -3.97 -9.71 0.69
N ARG A 21 -4.53 -9.72 -0.53
CA ARG A 21 -3.77 -9.99 -1.75
C ARG A 21 -2.70 -8.93 -2.02
N LEU A 22 -2.99 -7.65 -1.78
CA LEU A 22 -2.01 -6.58 -1.97
C LEU A 22 -0.87 -6.68 -0.96
N VAL A 23 -1.18 -7.01 0.31
CA VAL A 23 -0.17 -7.25 1.35
C VAL A 23 0.77 -8.38 0.93
N ASP A 24 0.23 -9.50 0.49
CA ASP A 24 1.01 -10.67 0.05
C ASP A 24 1.93 -10.33 -1.14
N ILE A 25 1.40 -9.63 -2.14
CA ILE A 25 2.17 -9.14 -3.30
C ILE A 25 3.31 -8.22 -2.86
N CYS A 26 3.05 -7.29 -1.95
CA CYS A 26 4.09 -6.38 -1.45
C CYS A 26 5.21 -7.16 -0.72
N LEU A 27 4.86 -8.13 0.12
CA LEU A 27 5.83 -8.97 0.82
C LEU A 27 6.66 -9.80 -0.17
N GLN A 28 6.01 -10.39 -1.17
CA GLN A 28 6.68 -11.18 -2.22
C GLN A 28 7.72 -10.36 -3.00
N PHE A 29 7.46 -9.08 -3.28
CA PHE A 29 8.35 -8.23 -4.09
C PHE A 29 9.34 -7.38 -3.28
N GLY A 30 9.54 -7.70 -2.01
CA GLY A 30 10.66 -7.19 -1.23
C GLY A 30 10.32 -6.19 -0.13
N ALA A 31 9.04 -6.01 0.22
CA ALA A 31 8.70 -5.33 1.46
C ALA A 31 9.14 -6.17 2.67
N ILE A 32 9.82 -5.56 3.62
CA ILE A 32 10.17 -6.18 4.92
C ILE A 32 8.92 -6.30 5.80
N GLY A 33 7.98 -5.37 5.62
CA GLY A 33 6.67 -5.45 6.26
C GLY A 33 5.60 -4.74 5.47
N SER A 34 4.37 -5.26 5.52
CA SER A 34 3.21 -4.70 4.85
C SER A 34 1.95 -4.90 5.70
N ARG A 35 1.03 -3.94 5.65
CA ARG A 35 -0.28 -4.00 6.34
C ARG A 35 -1.27 -3.02 5.72
N LEU A 36 -2.57 -3.21 5.99
CA LEU A 36 -3.58 -2.17 5.77
C LEU A 36 -3.27 -0.91 6.59
N THR A 37 -3.71 0.25 6.13
CA THR A 37 -3.62 1.52 6.86
C THR A 37 -4.96 2.26 6.84
N GLY A 38 -5.28 2.94 7.95
CA GLY A 38 -6.61 3.48 8.18
C GLY A 38 -7.57 2.45 8.79
N ALA A 39 -8.87 2.61 8.51
CA ALA A 39 -9.93 1.82 9.14
C ALA A 39 -9.97 0.35 8.69
N GLY A 40 -9.68 0.08 7.41
CA GLY A 40 -9.81 -1.26 6.83
C GLY A 40 -11.03 -1.40 5.91
N TRP A 41 -11.44 -2.64 5.64
CA TRP A 41 -12.50 -3.03 4.69
C TRP A 41 -12.34 -2.39 3.29
N GLY A 42 -11.08 -2.26 2.85
CA GLY A 42 -10.68 -1.55 1.65
C GLY A 42 -9.69 -0.43 1.94
N GLY A 43 -9.54 0.51 1.00
CA GLY A 43 -8.60 1.62 1.14
C GLY A 43 -7.17 1.24 0.77
N CYS A 44 -6.21 1.56 1.64
CA CYS A 44 -4.77 1.52 1.31
C CYS A 44 -3.99 0.52 2.16
N THR A 45 -2.85 0.09 1.64
CA THR A 45 -1.79 -0.58 2.41
C THR A 45 -0.59 0.35 2.58
N VAL A 46 0.23 0.06 3.59
CA VAL A 46 1.55 0.68 3.79
C VAL A 46 2.60 -0.41 3.87
N SER A 47 3.67 -0.26 3.09
CA SER A 47 4.75 -1.23 2.97
C SER A 47 6.10 -0.57 3.23
N MET A 48 6.93 -1.23 4.03
CA MET A 48 8.30 -0.82 4.31
C MET A 48 9.24 -1.56 3.37
N VAL A 49 9.92 -0.82 2.49
CA VAL A 49 10.74 -1.37 1.41
C VAL A 49 12.15 -0.78 1.49
N PRO A 50 13.21 -1.61 1.38
CA PRO A 50 14.58 -1.11 1.22
C PRO A 50 14.71 -0.17 0.01
N THR A 51 15.41 0.95 0.18
CA THR A 51 15.52 1.98 -0.86
C THR A 51 16.11 1.46 -2.17
N ASP A 52 17.08 0.54 -2.08
CA ASP A 52 17.71 -0.14 -3.22
C ASP A 52 16.73 -1.02 -4.02
N LYS A 53 15.64 -1.47 -3.39
CA LYS A 53 14.60 -2.31 -4.02
C LYS A 53 13.41 -1.53 -4.53
N LEU A 54 13.32 -0.22 -4.24
CA LEU A 54 12.09 0.57 -4.45
C LEU A 54 11.58 0.53 -5.90
N ASN A 55 12.45 0.77 -6.88
CA ASN A 55 12.04 0.82 -8.30
C ASN A 55 11.52 -0.54 -8.78
N THR A 56 12.21 -1.61 -8.42
CA THR A 56 11.81 -2.98 -8.77
C THR A 56 10.52 -3.38 -8.07
N PHE A 57 10.36 -3.00 -6.79
CA PHE A 57 9.14 -3.20 -6.02
C PHE A 57 7.94 -2.53 -6.70
N LEU A 58 8.04 -1.23 -7.01
CA LEU A 58 6.94 -0.48 -7.63
C LEU A 58 6.53 -1.09 -8.97
N LYS A 59 7.51 -1.44 -9.82
CA LYS A 59 7.26 -2.08 -11.12
C LYS A 59 6.51 -3.41 -10.96
N ASN A 60 6.95 -4.25 -10.03
CA ASN A 60 6.38 -5.58 -9.86
C ASN A 60 4.98 -5.54 -9.21
N VAL A 61 4.77 -4.69 -8.21
CA VAL A 61 3.44 -4.49 -7.58
C VAL A 61 2.46 -3.92 -8.60
N LYS A 62 2.88 -2.93 -9.41
CA LYS A 62 2.07 -2.37 -10.49
C LYS A 62 1.59 -3.47 -11.45
N LYS A 63 2.52 -4.31 -11.90
CA LYS A 63 2.24 -5.43 -12.80
C LYS A 63 1.33 -6.49 -12.17
N ALA A 64 1.59 -6.87 -10.91
CA ALA A 64 0.94 -8.04 -10.29
C ALA A 64 -0.44 -7.76 -9.69
N TYR A 65 -0.75 -6.52 -9.32
CA TYR A 65 -2.01 -6.18 -8.66
C TYR A 65 -2.93 -5.30 -9.52
N TYR A 66 -2.37 -4.28 -10.18
CA TYR A 66 -3.16 -3.28 -10.93
C TYR A 66 -3.34 -3.66 -12.39
N GLN A 67 -2.33 -4.21 -13.04
CA GLN A 67 -2.39 -4.55 -14.47
C GLN A 67 -3.02 -5.91 -14.77
N THR A 68 -3.27 -6.72 -13.73
CA THR A 68 -3.97 -8.01 -13.88
C THR A 68 -5.49 -7.87 -13.96
N ASP A 69 -6.03 -6.68 -13.70
CA ASP A 69 -7.46 -6.41 -13.64
C ASP A 69 -7.79 -5.15 -14.44
N VAL A 70 -8.67 -5.29 -15.43
CA VAL A 70 -9.08 -4.19 -16.33
C VAL A 70 -9.74 -3.05 -15.54
N GLN A 71 -10.40 -3.35 -14.42
CA GLN A 71 -11.02 -2.33 -13.57
C GLN A 71 -9.98 -1.52 -12.78
N ARG A 72 -8.81 -2.10 -12.51
CA ARG A 72 -7.74 -1.44 -11.74
C ARG A 72 -6.72 -0.72 -12.62
N LEU A 73 -6.63 -1.09 -13.90
CA LEU A 73 -5.69 -0.49 -14.85
C LEU A 73 -5.78 1.06 -14.91
N PRO A 74 -6.96 1.70 -14.91
CA PRO A 74 -7.04 3.17 -14.93
C PRO A 74 -6.51 3.84 -13.65
N LEU A 75 -6.45 3.11 -12.54
CA LEU A 75 -6.05 3.62 -11.23
C LEU A 75 -4.52 3.56 -11.01
N GLU A 76 -3.81 2.85 -11.90
CA GLU A 76 -2.42 2.43 -11.68
C GLU A 76 -1.46 3.58 -11.34
N ASN A 77 -1.65 4.77 -11.93
CA ASN A 77 -0.73 5.89 -11.78
C ASN A 77 -0.96 6.69 -10.48
N ASN A 78 -2.14 6.57 -9.88
CA ASN A 78 -2.52 7.32 -8.68
C ASN A 78 -2.63 6.44 -7.42
N SER A 79 -2.54 5.12 -7.57
CA SER A 79 -2.77 4.18 -6.46
C SER A 79 -1.50 3.56 -5.88
N LEU A 80 -0.33 3.78 -6.47
CA LEU A 80 0.93 3.24 -5.98
C LEU A 80 2.05 4.29 -6.04
N PHE A 81 2.55 4.70 -4.88
CA PHE A 81 3.56 5.74 -4.76
C PHE A 81 4.43 5.55 -3.51
N ALA A 82 5.66 6.07 -3.58
CA ALA A 82 6.52 6.21 -2.41
C ALA A 82 6.17 7.51 -1.66
N THR A 83 6.35 7.53 -0.35
CA THR A 83 6.04 8.70 0.48
C THR A 83 7.16 9.01 1.47
N LYS A 84 7.14 10.25 2.00
CA LYS A 84 7.97 10.76 3.09
C LYS A 84 7.11 11.61 4.02
N PRO A 85 7.49 11.79 5.30
CA PRO A 85 6.75 12.65 6.21
C PRO A 85 6.58 14.07 5.65
N GLY A 86 5.33 14.51 5.52
CA GLY A 86 4.97 15.85 5.03
C GLY A 86 4.75 16.85 6.16
N ARG A 87 4.49 18.10 5.80
CA ARG A 87 4.07 19.15 6.74
C ARG A 87 2.59 19.00 7.10
N GLY A 88 2.21 19.50 8.28
CA GLY A 88 0.81 19.63 8.69
C GLY A 88 0.11 20.80 7.98
N ALA A 89 -1.07 21.18 8.49
CA ALA A 89 -1.88 22.26 7.93
C ALA A 89 -1.14 23.62 7.97
N LEU A 90 -1.31 24.42 6.90
CA LEU A 90 -0.73 25.75 6.73
C LEU A 90 -1.76 26.69 6.11
N VAL A 91 -1.68 27.98 6.44
CA VAL A 91 -2.41 29.04 5.75
C VAL A 91 -1.46 29.72 4.78
N PHE A 92 -1.84 29.80 3.51
CA PHE A 92 -1.11 30.58 2.50
C PHE A 92 -1.80 31.93 2.36
N VAL A 93 -1.02 33.01 2.49
CA VAL A 93 -1.52 34.38 2.37
C VAL A 93 -0.80 35.02 1.19
N GLU A 94 -1.56 35.62 0.27
CA GLU A 94 -1.03 36.40 -0.84
C GLU A 94 -0.53 37.75 -0.30
N ALA A 95 0.67 38.17 -0.75
CA ALA A 95 1.32 39.39 -0.27
C ALA A 95 0.75 40.65 -0.94
#